data_AF-A0A7J9HIH6-F1
#
_entry.id   AF-A0A7J9HIH6-F1
#
_cell.length_a   1.000
_cell.length_b   1.000
_cell.length_c   1.000
_cell.angle_alpha   90.00
_cell.angle_beta   90.00
_cell.angle_gamma   90.00
#
_symmetry.space_group_name_H-M   'P 1'
#
loop_
_entity.id
_entity.type
_entity.pdbx_description
1 polymer ?
#
loop_
_entity_poly.entity_id
_entity_poly.type
_entity_poly.pdbx_seq_one_letter_code
_entity_poly.pdbx_strand_id
1 'polypeptide(L)' 'MLLGNKIDIDGGNSRVVSEKKAKDWCASKGNIPYFETSAKEDINVDAAFLSIAKSALAKEREQDM' A
#
# COMPACT_ATOMS: atom_id res chain seq x y z
N MET A 1 -4.43 2.35 4.35
CA MET A 1 -3.40 1.79 3.46
C MET A 1 -2.67 2.94 2.79
N LEU A 2 -1.37 2.79 2.52
CA LEU A 2 -0.56 3.71 1.73
C LEU A 2 -0.08 3.00 0.46
N LEU A 3 -0.11 3.69 -0.68
CA LEU A 3 0.42 3.20 -1.95
C LEU A 3 1.58 4.08 -2.43
N GLY A 4 2.75 3.50 -2.60
CA GLY A 4 3.87 4.09 -3.33
C GLY A 4 3.73 3.74 -4.81
N ASN A 5 3.13 4.61 -5.62
CA ASN A 5 2.91 4.36 -7.04
C ASN A 5 4.11 4.78 -7.91
N LYS A 6 4.13 4.28 -9.16
CA LYS A 6 5.11 4.59 -10.22
C LYS A 6 6.52 4.03 -9.96
N ILE A 7 6.60 2.84 -9.38
CA ILE A 7 7.90 2.19 -9.12
C ILE A 7 8.63 1.76 -10.40
N ASP A 8 7.93 1.74 -11.52
CA ASP A 8 8.48 1.51 -12.86
C ASP A 8 9.36 2.67 -13.37
N ILE A 9 9.18 3.88 -12.85
CA ILE A 9 9.94 5.04 -13.33
C ILE A 9 11.37 4.93 -12.86
N ASP A 10 12.29 4.86 -13.84
CA ASP A 10 13.74 4.92 -13.61
C ASP A 10 14.24 3.85 -12.61
N GLY A 11 13.54 2.71 -12.55
CA GLY A 11 13.82 1.63 -11.57
C GLY A 11 13.78 2.11 -10.11
N GLY A 12 13.07 3.20 -9.84
CA GLY A 12 13.03 3.85 -8.52
C GLY A 12 14.18 4.83 -8.23
N ASN A 13 15.10 5.09 -9.15
CA ASN A 13 16.23 6.00 -8.91
C ASN A 13 15.81 7.48 -8.78
N SER A 14 14.73 7.88 -9.48
CA SER A 14 14.15 9.23 -9.37
C SER A 14 13.29 9.44 -8.11
N ARG A 15 13.26 8.47 -7.19
CA ARG A 15 12.40 8.48 -6.01
C ARG A 15 12.95 9.41 -4.91
N VAL A 16 12.11 10.35 -4.48
CA VAL A 16 12.41 11.25 -3.35
C VAL A 16 11.89 10.74 -2.00
N VAL A 17 10.96 9.79 -1.99
CA VAL A 17 10.44 9.14 -0.77
C VAL A 17 10.93 7.70 -0.72
N SER A 18 11.93 7.44 0.12
CA SER A 18 12.46 6.09 0.32
C SER A 18 11.40 5.14 0.90
N GLU A 19 11.57 3.85 0.62
CA GLU A 19 10.72 2.80 1.17
C GLU A 19 10.70 2.84 2.71
N LYS A 20 11.87 3.09 3.34
CA LYS A 20 11.97 3.24 4.79
C LYS A 20 11.08 4.36 5.31
N LYS A 21 11.11 5.55 4.69
CA LYS A 21 10.28 6.69 5.10
C LYS A 21 8.79 6.37 5.00
N ALA A 22 8.38 5.67 3.95
CA ALA A 22 6.99 5.24 3.79
C ALA A 22 6.58 4.22 4.87
N LYS A 23 7.42 3.22 5.15
CA LYS A 23 7.18 2.23 6.22
C LYS A 23 7.11 2.86 7.61
N ASP A 24 8.05 3.75 7.94
CA ASP A 24 8.05 4.48 9.21
C ASP A 24 6.76 5.30 9.38
N TRP A 25 6.29 5.95 8.31
CA TRP A 25 5.03 6.68 8.33
C TRP A 25 3.84 5.76 8.55
N CYS A 26 3.77 4.62 7.86
CA CYS A 26 2.72 3.62 8.06
C CYS A 26 2.67 3.09 9.50
N ALA A 27 3.83 2.83 10.11
CA ALA A 27 3.93 2.45 11.52
C ALA A 27 3.31 3.52 12.43
N SER A 28 3.63 4.80 12.20
CA SER A 28 3.06 5.93 12.96
C SER A 28 1.55 6.13 12.78
N LYS A 29 0.95 5.55 11.74
CA LYS A 29 -0.50 5.64 11.44
C LYS A 29 -1.29 4.44 11.95
N GLY A 30 -0.78 3.74 12.97
CA GLY A 30 -1.40 2.52 13.49
C GLY A 30 -1.09 1.31 12.62
N ASN A 31 0.13 1.27 12.08
CA ASN A 31 0.63 0.17 11.27
C ASN A 31 -0.25 -0.15 10.04
N ILE A 32 -0.66 0.89 9.30
CA ILE A 32 -1.46 0.70 8.10
C ILE A 32 -0.67 -0.07 7.02
N PRO A 33 -1.35 -0.88 6.19
CA PRO A 33 -0.68 -1.60 5.10
C PRO A 33 0.02 -0.65 4.12
N TYR A 34 1.19 -1.04 3.62
CA TYR A 34 1.96 -0.34 2.60
C TYR A 34 2.18 -1.25 1.39
N PHE A 35 1.95 -0.72 0.18
CA PHE A 35 2.26 -1.40 -1.07
C PHE A 35 3.05 -0.48 -2.00
N GLU A 36 4.01 -1.07 -2.70
CA GLU A 36 4.67 -0.45 -3.84
C GLU A 36 3.98 -0.93 -5.12
N THR A 37 3.58 -0.01 -5.99
CA THR A 37 2.73 -0.30 -7.15
C THR A 37 3.25 0.35 -8.42
N SER A 38 2.95 -0.27 -9.56
CA SER A 38 3.02 0.38 -10.87
C SER A 38 1.70 0.12 -11.58
N ALA A 39 0.91 1.17 -11.81
CA ALA A 39 -0.27 1.06 -12.64
C ALA A 39 0.06 0.81 -14.12
N LYS A 40 1.26 1.19 -14.57
CA LYS A 40 1.71 1.00 -15.96
C LYS A 40 2.07 -0.46 -16.23
N GLU A 41 2.83 -1.05 -15.32
CA GLU A 41 3.36 -2.41 -15.45
C GLU A 41 2.49 -3.46 -14.72
N ASP A 42 1.32 -3.06 -14.21
CA ASP A 42 0.41 -3.88 -13.41
C ASP A 42 1.08 -4.56 -12.20
N ILE A 43 1.95 -3.82 -11.51
CA ILE A 43 2.65 -4.34 -10.33
C ILE A 43 1.82 -4.04 -9.09
N ASN A 44 1.44 -5.10 -8.37
CA ASN A 44 0.77 -5.08 -7.05
C ASN A 44 -0.57 -4.32 -6.99
N VAL A 45 -1.16 -3.95 -8.12
CA VAL A 45 -2.45 -3.25 -8.16
C VAL A 45 -3.55 -4.14 -7.57
N ASP A 46 -3.72 -5.34 -8.13
CA ASP A 46 -4.72 -6.31 -7.66
C ASP A 46 -4.51 -6.71 -6.20
N ALA A 47 -3.28 -6.96 -5.80
CA ALA A 47 -2.94 -7.33 -4.44
C ALA A 47 -3.32 -6.24 -3.43
N ALA A 48 -3.08 -4.97 -3.77
CA ALA A 48 -3.44 -3.83 -2.93
C ALA A 48 -4.97 -3.69 -2.79
N PHE A 49 -5.71 -3.75 -3.91
CA PHE A 49 -7.17 -3.68 -3.89
C PHE A 49 -7.81 -4.86 -3.15
N LEU A 50 -7.32 -6.08 -3.37
CA LEU A 50 -7.80 -7.26 -2.67
C LEU A 50 -7.52 -7.18 -1.16
N SER A 51 -6.35 -6.65 -0.77
CA SER A 51 -5.99 -6.47 0.63
C SER A 51 -6.95 -5.51 1.34
N ILE A 52 -7.27 -4.36 0.74
CA ILE A 52 -8.17 -3.39 1.39
C ILE A 52 -9.61 -3.91 1.44
N ALA A 53 -10.08 -4.61 0.40
CA ALA A 53 -11.40 -5.23 0.38
C ALA A 53 -11.54 -6.29 1.49
N LYS A 54 -10.54 -7.16 1.65
CA LYS A 54 -10.51 -8.15 2.74
C LYS A 54 -10.53 -7.50 4.12
N SER A 55 -9.76 -6.43 4.32
CA SER A 55 -9.74 -5.70 5.59
C SER A 55 -11.07 -5.00 5.89
N ALA A 56 -11.77 -4.47 4.88
CA ALA A 56 -13.08 -3.87 5.04
C ALA A 56 -14.12 -4.91 5.52
N LEU A 57 -14.20 -6.06 4.83
CA LEU A 57 -15.10 -7.15 5.20
C LEU A 57 -14.83 -7.73 6.60
N ALA A 58 -13.58 -7.74 7.05
CA ALA A 58 -13.24 -8.17 8.40
C ALA A 58 -13.76 -7.20 9.46
N LYS A 59 -13.65 -5.89 9.22
CA LYS A 59 -14.15 -4.86 10.14
C LYS A 59 -15.67 -4.84 10.26
N GLU A 60 -16.38 -5.09 9.17
CA GLU A 60 -17.85 -5.22 9.22
C GLU A 60 -18.27 -6.35 10.17
N ARG A 61 -17.64 -7.54 10.03
CA ARG A 61 -17.91 -8.68 10.92
C ARG A 61 -17.59 -8.42 12.39
N GLU A 62 -16.57 -7.62 12.67
CA GLU A 62 -16.21 -7.22 14.05
C GLU A 62 -17.20 -6.22 14.66
N GLN A 63 -17.89 -5.42 13.83
CA GLN A 63 -18.89 -4.44 14.28
C GLN A 63 -20.28 -5.06 14.49
N ASP A 64 -20.58 -6.15 13.79
CA ASP A 64 -21.84 -6.90 13.91
C ASP A 64 -21.84 -7.94 15.07
N MET A 65 -20.70 -8.13 15.74
CA MET A 65 -20.55 -8.97 16.95
C MET A 65 -20.59 -8.13 18.23
#